data_AF-A0A165M8R6-F1
#
_entry.id   AF-A0A165M8R6-F1
#
_cell.length_a   1.000
_cell.length_b   1.000
_cell.length_c   1.000
_cell.angle_alpha   90.00
_cell.angle_beta   90.00
_cell.angle_gamma   90.00
#
_symmetry.space_group_name_H-M   'P 1'
#
loop_
_entity.id
_entity.type
_entity.pdbx_description
1 polymer ?
#
loop_
_entity_poly.entity_id
_entity_poly.type
_entity_poly.pdbx_seq_one_letter_code
_entity_poly.pdbx_strand_id
1 'polypeptide(L)' 'LGYSLSGPSMLYINNQSALAVAKNPEHHGRMKHLDLRTSDMPADILTKSLPRPKVLEMVKMLGLG' A
#
# COMPACT_ATOMS: atom_id res chain seq x y z
N LEU A 1 -7.96 24.76 -17.88
CA LEU A 1 -8.00 25.06 -16.43
C LEU A 1 -6.78 24.43 -15.80
N GLY A 2 -5.86 25.23 -15.24
CA GLY A 2 -4.68 24.72 -14.55
C GLY A 2 -4.69 25.22 -13.11
N TYR A 3 -4.69 24.30 -12.15
CA TYR A 3 -4.50 24.63 -10.75
C TYR A 3 -3.01 24.82 -10.48
N SER A 4 -2.61 25.98 -9.98
CA SER A 4 -1.25 26.24 -9.51
C SER A 4 -1.07 25.54 -8.15
N LEU A 5 -0.31 24.44 -8.13
CA LEU A 5 0.10 23.78 -6.89
C LEU A 5 1.06 24.71 -6.13
N SER A 6 0.60 25.31 -5.04
CA SER A 6 1.35 26.33 -4.28
C SER A 6 2.43 25.74 -3.34
N GLY A 7 2.85 24.50 -3.57
CA GLY A 7 3.78 23.77 -2.72
C GLY A 7 3.38 22.32 -2.47
N PRO A 8 4.16 21.58 -1.67
CA PRO A 8 3.86 20.19 -1.33
C PRO A 8 2.55 20.08 -0.54
N SER A 9 1.76 19.05 -0.84
CA SER A 9 0.55 18.74 -0.09
C SER A 9 0.89 18.05 1.22
N MET A 10 0.32 18.54 2.33
CA MET A 10 0.45 17.88 3.63
C MET A 10 -0.32 16.57 3.65
N LEU A 11 0.38 15.44 3.86
CA LEU A 11 -0.18 14.11 4.02
C LEU A 11 -0.16 13.71 5.50
N TYR A 12 -1.32 13.37 6.07
CA TYR A 12 -1.43 12.85 7.42
C TYR A 12 -1.25 11.32 7.41
N ILE A 13 -0.13 10.83 7.92
CA ILE A 13 0.18 9.40 8.02
C ILE A 13 0.16 9.00 9.50
N ASN A 14 -0.70 8.05 9.86
CA ASN A 14 -0.76 7.49 11.22
C ASN A 14 0.05 6.17 11.36
N ASN A 15 0.55 5.63 10.25
CA ASN A 15 1.34 4.42 10.25
C ASN A 15 2.78 4.73 10.66
N GLN A 16 3.12 4.40 11.92
CA GLN A 16 4.44 4.66 12.50
C GLN A 16 5.57 3.95 11.75
N SER A 17 5.33 2.76 11.16
CA SER A 17 6.37 2.07 10.39
C SER A 17 6.66 2.79 9.08
N ALA A 18 5.62 3.27 8.39
CA ALA A 18 5.78 4.08 7.18
C ALA A 18 6.51 5.40 7.46
N LEU A 19 6.22 6.04 8.60
CA LEU A 19 6.91 7.27 9.03
C LEU A 19 8.38 7.01 9.35
N ALA A 20 8.69 5.90 10.03
CA ALA A 20 10.07 5.52 10.34
C ALA A 20 10.87 5.24 9.06
N VAL A 21 10.27 4.57 8.09
CA VAL A 21 10.90 4.32 6.78
C VAL A 21 11.14 5.63 6.02
N ALA A 22 10.13 6.51 5.96
CA ALA A 22 10.24 7.79 5.26
C ALA A 22 11.32 8.72 5.86
N LYS A 23 11.55 8.64 7.18
CA LYS A 23 12.57 9.43 7.88
C LYS A 23 13.99 8.88 7.76
N ASN A 24 14.17 7.60 7.44
CA ASN A 24 15.48 6.94 7.37
C ASN A 24 15.67 6.28 5.99
N PRO A 25 15.81 7.09 4.92
CA PRO A 25 15.82 6.59 3.55
C PRO A 25 16.98 5.63 3.23
N GLU A 26 18.08 5.70 3.98
CA GLU A 26 19.21 4.77 3.93
C GLU A 26 18.83 3.33 4.32
N HIS A 27 17.71 3.17 5.04
CA HIS A 27 17.18 1.86 5.42
C HIS A 27 16.15 1.31 4.43
N HIS A 28 15.79 2.04 3.37
CA HIS A 28 14.89 1.53 2.31
C HIS A 28 15.43 0.22 1.69
N GLY A 29 16.73 0.16 1.39
CA GLY A 29 17.35 -1.05 0.82
C GLY A 29 17.43 -2.24 1.78
N ARG A 30 17.22 -2.00 3.08
CA ARG A 30 17.19 -3.02 4.13
C ARG A 30 15.77 -3.51 4.42
N MET A 31 14.76 -2.79 3.91
CA MET A 31 13.41 -3.30 3.82
C MET A 31 13.45 -4.49 2.87
N LYS A 32 13.26 -5.69 3.40
CA LYS A 32 13.12 -6.86 2.54
C LYS A 32 11.86 -6.63 1.72
N HIS A 33 12.02 -6.35 0.43
CA HIS A 33 10.93 -6.50 -0.51
C HIS A 33 10.64 -8.01 -0.53
N LEU A 34 9.78 -8.47 0.39
CA LEU A 34 9.21 -9.79 0.23
C LEU A 34 8.40 -9.69 -1.05
N ASP A 35 8.90 -10.31 -2.11
CA ASP A 35 8.16 -10.49 -3.34
C ASP A 35 7.05 -11.51 -3.06
N LEU A 36 6.03 -11.04 -2.34
CA LEU A 36 4.81 -11.78 -2.14
C LEU A 36 4.00 -11.62 -3.42
N ARG A 37 3.51 -12.75 -3.94
CA ARG A 37 2.59 -12.70 -5.05
C ARG A 37 1.35 -11.93 -4.60
N THR A 38 0.73 -11.20 -5.52
CA THR A 38 -0.56 -10.55 -5.26
C THR A 38 -1.60 -11.53 -4.73
N SER A 39 -1.46 -12.83 -4.99
CA SER A 39 -2.29 -13.86 -4.35
C SER A 39 -2.26 -13.91 -2.85
N ASP A 40 -1.13 -13.52 -2.27
CA ASP A 40 -0.84 -13.74 -0.86
C ASP A 40 -0.98 -12.42 -0.07
N MET A 41 -1.40 -11.35 -0.75
CA MET A 41 -1.54 -10.00 -0.20
C MET A 41 -3.00 -9.55 -0.23
N PRO A 42 -3.82 -9.91 0.78
CA PRO A 42 -5.26 -9.58 0.78
C PRO A 42 -5.54 -8.07 0.75
N ALA A 43 -4.61 -7.22 1.21
CA ALA A 43 -4.73 -5.77 1.11
C ALA A 43 -4.66 -5.23 -0.34
N ASP A 44 -4.20 -6.03 -1.31
CA ASP A 44 -4.19 -5.65 -2.72
C ASP A 44 -5.61 -5.39 -3.25
N ILE A 45 -6.65 -5.96 -2.65
CA ILE A 45 -8.06 -5.69 -3.01
C ILE A 45 -8.42 -4.20 -2.88
N LEU A 46 -7.76 -3.46 -1.98
CA LEU A 46 -8.03 -2.05 -1.70
C LEU A 46 -7.15 -1.11 -2.53
N THR A 47 -6.11 -1.63 -3.17
CA THR A 47 -5.04 -0.83 -3.79
C THR A 47 -4.76 -1.15 -5.25
N LYS A 48 -5.29 -2.27 -5.78
CA LYS A 48 -5.06 -2.75 -7.15
C LYS A 48 -6.37 -3.07 -7.87
N SER A 49 -6.36 -2.89 -9.19
CA SER A 49 -7.43 -3.34 -10.09
C SER A 49 -7.28 -4.84 -10.35
N LEU A 50 -8.11 -5.66 -9.69
CA LEU A 50 -8.02 -7.12 -9.75
C LEU A 50 -9.25 -7.75 -10.44
N PRO A 51 -9.08 -8.87 -11.16
CA PRO A 51 -10.20 -9.60 -11.74
C PRO A 51 -11.08 -10.23 -10.64
N ARG A 52 -12.38 -10.34 -10.89
CA ARG A 52 -13.40 -10.83 -9.92
C ARG A 52 -13.03 -12.12 -9.17
N PRO A 53 -12.49 -13.17 -9.82
CA PRO A 53 -12.08 -14.39 -9.11
C PRO A 53 -11.06 -14.10 -8.01
N LYS A 54 -10.16 -13.13 -8.25
CA LYS A 54 -9.10 -12.77 -7.31
C LYS A 54 -9.62 -11.97 -6.12
N VAL A 55 -10.58 -11.09 -6.38
CA VAL A 55 -11.31 -10.35 -5.33
C VAL A 55 -11.96 -11.31 -4.35
N LEU A 56 -12.65 -12.36 -4.84
CA LEU A 56 -13.31 -13.35 -3.97
C LEU A 56 -12.34 -14.13 -3.07
N GLU A 57 -11.17 -14.48 -3.61
CA GLU A 57 -10.10 -15.14 -2.84
C GLU A 57 -9.59 -14.24 -1.71
N MET A 58 -9.35 -12.96 -1.99
CA MET A 58 -8.90 -11.99 -0.99
C MET A 58 -9.97 -11.69 0.08
N VAL A 59 -11.25 -11.61 -0.30
CA VAL A 59 -12.37 -11.45 0.65
C VAL A 59 -12.40 -12.61 1.65
N LYS A 60 -12.17 -13.85 1.20
CA LYS A 60 -12.06 -15.02 2.09
C LYS A 60 -10.85 -14.93 3.01
N MET A 61 -9.69 -14.53 2.49
CA MET A 61 -8.48 -14.33 3.31
C MET A 61 -8.65 -13.25 4.39
N LEU A 62 -9.51 -12.25 4.14
CA LEU A 62 -9.87 -11.22 5.11
C LEU A 62 -10.91 -11.69 6.15
N GLY A 63 -11.43 -12.91 6.05
CA GLY A 63 -12.47 -13.43 6.94
C GLY A 63 -13.84 -12.78 6.75
N LEU A 64 -14.11 -12.24 5.57
CA LEU A 64 -15.34 -11.50 5.24
C LEU A 64 -16.40 -12.40 4.56
N GLY A 65 -16.51 -13.66 4.97
CA GLY A 65 -17.39 -14.66 4.36
C GLY A 65 -18.16 -15.50 5.37
#